data_AF-A0A841QEX1-F1
#
_entry.id   AF-A0A841QEX1-F1
#
_cell.length_a   1.000
_cell.length_b   1.000
_cell.length_c   1.000
_cell.angle_alpha   90.00
_cell.angle_beta   90.00
_cell.angle_gamma   90.00
#
_symmetry.space_group_name_H-M   'P 1'
#
loop_
_entity.id
_entity.type
_entity.pdbx_description
1 polymer ?
#
loop_
_entity_poly.entity_id
_entity_poly.type
_entity_poly.pdbx_seq_one_letter_code
_entity_poly.pdbx_strand_id
1 'polypeptide(L)'
;MTIKSSGLLALATWGFATFCHATPAQAQTAPSAPANSTELVEHAMRQSDEQSLLPDPHVLQRPLNSPLPPSGVPVAPWPGLATMDIPSVNDYGATKPHHIMTLEPLSLHEGPSWLLPSEVDAQRRTDMEDPYYVPTAGSSHLVPQIMPFRTRLQQKGFAFSFTYKGEAMGNINGGIKRGMDYVHELTVQMNFDLGKMAGLEGWSVHTLLMNRAGREVSHDMVGEYYVNLIEVYGLSGHVVAHLVDLYAEKQFLNNRMDMTFGRMSLTHVFATSPLLCSFMVTCSAPVALKLDPGFSVYPKATWGARVRFRPTRDTMLQLGAYQVSPLNGNPSGWSWGSEETTGMMLPIEFTWQPFLTRNRLPGHYVFGYAHDTSRYADQLGSKPAGLFSQPGRERSAPMDIFWFEGDQMIYRIGGRNQMAGGYLMAGYIHNTPHVSTISDEAYGGFSFNGLIPSRLTDRLGILYSWYHVSDRKRLGQMYALDAGMSLGAQVRGPQTDSHVIEAYYAIDAIPGVTVQPEFEYMIRPGETSHIPDAALVGLKVIANL
;
A
#
# COMPACT_ATOMS: atom_id res chain seq x y z
N MET A 1 -15.79 32.88 -52.82
CA MET A 1 -14.48 33.27 -52.26
C MET A 1 -13.89 32.00 -51.64
N THR A 2 -13.50 30.92 -52.33
CA THR A 2 -12.58 30.67 -53.46
C THR A 2 -11.18 31.25 -53.30
N ILE A 3 -10.23 30.37 -52.95
CA ILE A 3 -8.88 30.10 -53.52
C ILE A 3 -8.42 28.78 -52.81
N LYS A 4 -8.42 27.60 -53.48
CA LYS A 4 -7.34 26.94 -54.28
C LYS A 4 -6.08 26.62 -53.44
N SER A 5 -5.39 25.47 -53.50
CA SER A 5 -5.12 24.44 -54.54
C SER A 5 -4.49 23.20 -53.85
N SER A 6 -4.81 21.93 -54.14
CA SER A 6 -4.50 21.06 -55.31
C SER A 6 -3.05 20.53 -55.42
N GLY A 7 -2.92 19.19 -55.34
CA GLY A 7 -1.99 18.33 -56.10
C GLY A 7 -0.69 17.88 -55.40
N LEU A 8 -0.01 16.79 -55.74
CA LEU A 8 -0.23 15.55 -56.51
C LEU A 8 1.13 14.79 -56.46
N LEU A 9 1.15 13.48 -56.76
CA LEU A 9 2.31 12.56 -56.97
C LEU A 9 3.08 12.06 -55.73
N ALA A 10 3.72 10.89 -55.69
CA ALA A 10 3.70 9.58 -56.36
C ALA A 10 5.08 8.93 -56.07
N LEU A 11 5.10 7.62 -55.78
CA LEU A 11 6.19 6.64 -55.97
C LEU A 11 7.64 6.97 -55.52
N ALA A 12 8.19 6.11 -54.65
CA ALA A 12 9.42 5.35 -54.96
C ALA A 12 9.68 4.25 -53.90
N THR A 13 9.47 3.00 -54.29
CA THR A 13 10.03 1.79 -53.67
C THR A 13 11.39 1.48 -54.29
N TRP A 14 12.47 1.38 -53.52
CA TRP A 14 13.69 0.66 -53.92
C TRP A 14 14.22 -0.13 -52.71
N GLY A 15 14.18 -1.46 -52.82
CA GLY A 15 15.08 -2.34 -52.09
C GLY A 15 16.19 -2.81 -53.01
N PHE A 16 17.33 -3.22 -52.45
CA PHE A 16 18.14 -4.33 -52.97
C PHE A 16 19.16 -4.79 -51.91
N ALA A 17 19.55 -6.05 -52.05
CA ALA A 17 20.07 -6.96 -51.05
C ALA A 17 21.61 -7.07 -51.00
N THR A 18 22.08 -7.68 -49.90
CA THR A 18 23.23 -8.60 -49.73
C THR A 18 24.65 -8.15 -50.08
N PHE A 19 25.59 -8.36 -49.15
CA PHE A 19 26.75 -9.27 -49.34
C PHE A 19 27.40 -9.67 -48.01
N CYS A 20 27.70 -10.96 -47.88
CA CYS A 20 28.46 -11.64 -46.83
C CYS A 20 29.94 -11.22 -46.80
N HIS A 21 30.58 -11.27 -45.62
CA HIS A 21 31.93 -11.85 -45.46
C HIS A 21 32.17 -12.29 -44.01
N ALA A 22 32.59 -13.56 -43.88
CA ALA A 22 33.05 -14.23 -42.67
C ALA A 22 34.51 -14.65 -42.88
N THR A 23 35.31 -14.70 -41.79
CA THR A 23 36.42 -15.64 -41.45
C THR A 23 37.43 -15.00 -40.48
N PRO A 24 38.30 -15.75 -39.75
CA PRO A 24 38.11 -17.02 -39.05
C PRO A 24 38.75 -17.03 -37.61
N ALA A 25 38.67 -18.20 -36.97
CA ALA A 25 38.99 -18.54 -35.58
C ALA A 25 40.49 -18.62 -35.19
N GLN A 26 40.74 -18.65 -33.87
CA GLN A 26 41.92 -19.30 -33.27
C GLN A 26 41.51 -20.12 -32.03
N ALA A 27 41.93 -21.38 -32.03
CA ALA A 27 41.72 -22.39 -30.98
C ALA A 27 42.94 -22.44 -30.04
N GLN A 28 42.71 -22.79 -28.76
CA GLN A 28 43.76 -23.27 -27.86
C GLN A 28 43.38 -24.63 -27.28
N THR A 29 44.37 -25.51 -27.31
CA THR A 29 44.39 -26.95 -27.06
C THR A 29 44.40 -27.32 -25.58
N ALA A 30 43.69 -28.39 -25.20
CA ALA A 30 43.81 -29.07 -23.91
C ALA A 30 44.66 -30.35 -24.03
N PRO A 31 45.45 -30.76 -23.01
CA PRO A 31 46.08 -32.07 -22.97
C PRO A 31 45.26 -33.10 -22.17
N SER A 32 45.25 -34.33 -22.68
CA SER A 32 44.60 -35.53 -22.15
C SER A 32 45.55 -36.43 -21.35
N ALA A 33 45.10 -36.98 -20.21
CA ALA A 33 45.59 -38.25 -19.65
C ALA A 33 44.51 -38.90 -18.72
N PRO A 34 44.40 -40.24 -18.63
CA PRO A 34 43.24 -40.93 -18.05
C PRO A 34 43.45 -41.35 -16.58
N ALA A 35 42.36 -41.42 -15.79
CA ALA A 35 42.38 -41.99 -14.44
C ALA A 35 41.41 -43.18 -14.33
N ASN A 36 41.93 -44.32 -13.88
CA ASN A 36 41.22 -45.59 -13.66
C ASN A 36 40.25 -45.49 -12.48
N SER A 37 39.03 -45.98 -12.64
CA SER A 37 37.89 -45.81 -11.73
C SER A 37 37.60 -47.02 -10.83
N THR A 38 38.60 -47.76 -10.38
CA THR A 38 38.37 -49.06 -9.70
C THR A 38 38.95 -49.22 -8.30
N GLU A 39 39.62 -48.22 -7.72
CA GLU A 39 40.13 -48.31 -6.34
C GLU A 39 39.33 -47.51 -5.29
N LEU A 40 38.31 -46.74 -5.69
CA LEU A 40 37.57 -45.86 -4.76
C LEU A 40 36.35 -46.52 -4.09
N VAL A 41 36.03 -47.78 -4.41
CA VAL A 41 34.78 -48.42 -3.96
C VAL A 41 34.95 -49.26 -2.69
N GLU A 42 36.15 -49.70 -2.33
CA GLU A 42 36.34 -50.57 -1.15
C GLU A 42 36.52 -49.84 0.19
N HIS A 43 36.74 -48.53 0.20
CA HIS A 43 36.91 -47.78 1.45
C HIS A 43 35.62 -47.15 2.03
N ALA A 44 34.50 -47.21 1.30
CA ALA A 44 33.25 -46.54 1.71
C ALA A 44 32.36 -47.37 2.65
N MET A 45 32.75 -48.59 3.03
CA MET A 45 31.92 -49.48 3.88
C MET A 45 32.62 -49.88 5.18
N ARG A 46 33.00 -48.91 6.03
CA ARG A 46 33.24 -49.13 7.47
C ARG A 46 33.43 -47.80 8.20
N GLN A 47 32.34 -47.28 8.76
CA GLN A 47 32.21 -46.55 10.04
C GLN A 47 30.98 -45.65 9.96
N SER A 48 29.86 -46.20 10.44
CA SER A 48 28.63 -45.47 10.70
C SER A 48 28.75 -44.81 12.07
N ASP A 49 29.05 -43.51 12.09
CA ASP A 49 28.83 -42.65 13.26
C ASP A 49 27.69 -41.67 12.95
N GLU A 50 26.64 -41.69 13.79
CA GLU A 50 25.39 -40.93 13.68
C GLU A 50 25.54 -39.39 13.80
N GLN A 51 26.77 -38.86 13.79
CA GLN A 51 27.07 -37.42 13.78
C GLN A 51 27.35 -36.84 12.38
N SER A 52 27.28 -37.65 11.31
CA SER A 52 27.60 -37.24 9.92
C SER A 52 26.43 -36.75 9.07
N LEU A 53 25.21 -36.62 9.63
CA LEU A 53 24.03 -36.11 8.91
C LEU A 53 23.85 -34.58 8.99
N LEU A 54 24.79 -33.86 9.62
CA LEU A 54 24.85 -32.40 9.53
C LEU A 54 25.80 -32.03 8.38
N PRO A 55 25.38 -31.19 7.41
CA PRO A 55 26.26 -30.81 6.32
C PRO A 55 27.50 -30.08 6.84
N ASP A 56 28.68 -30.52 6.39
CA ASP A 56 29.97 -29.91 6.69
C ASP A 56 29.94 -28.41 6.35
N PRO A 57 30.18 -27.50 7.32
CA PRO A 57 30.13 -26.06 7.10
C PRO A 57 31.17 -25.56 6.06
N HIS A 58 32.16 -26.39 5.71
CA HIS A 58 33.13 -26.08 4.66
C HIS A 58 32.66 -26.42 3.24
N VAL A 59 31.58 -27.20 3.07
CA VAL A 59 31.02 -27.57 1.75
C VAL A 59 30.14 -26.44 1.15
N LEU A 60 29.89 -25.36 1.89
CA LEU A 60 29.21 -24.15 1.40
C LEU A 60 30.15 -23.07 0.86
N GLN A 61 31.40 -23.39 0.53
CA GLN A 61 32.27 -22.45 -0.19
C GLN A 61 32.13 -22.60 -1.70
N ARG A 62 31.39 -21.67 -2.30
CA ARG A 62 31.27 -21.51 -3.75
C ARG A 62 32.64 -21.16 -4.34
N PRO A 63 32.99 -21.63 -5.57
CA PRO A 63 34.26 -21.31 -6.19
C PRO A 63 34.51 -19.80 -6.25
N LEU A 64 35.74 -19.39 -5.91
CA LEU A 64 36.23 -18.03 -6.16
C LEU A 64 35.96 -17.73 -7.65
N ASN A 65 35.19 -16.66 -7.92
CA ASN A 65 34.72 -16.19 -9.25
C ASN A 65 33.29 -16.58 -9.68
N SER A 66 32.38 -16.83 -8.73
CA SER A 66 30.93 -16.73 -9.02
C SER A 66 30.48 -15.25 -9.07
N PRO A 67 29.75 -14.79 -10.10
CA PRO A 67 29.31 -13.40 -10.24
C PRO A 67 28.18 -12.96 -9.28
N LEU A 68 27.71 -13.85 -8.40
CA LEU A 68 26.71 -13.50 -7.38
C LEU A 68 27.40 -13.16 -6.05
N PRO A 69 27.12 -11.99 -5.43
CA PRO A 69 27.63 -11.65 -4.11
C PRO A 69 27.08 -12.59 -3.03
N PRO A 70 27.69 -12.65 -1.83
CA PRO A 70 27.25 -13.49 -0.72
C PRO A 70 25.77 -13.31 -0.31
N SER A 71 25.18 -12.15 -0.66
CA SER A 71 23.76 -11.84 -0.46
C SER A 71 22.82 -12.57 -1.43
N GLY A 72 23.31 -13.14 -2.54
CA GLY A 72 22.48 -13.73 -3.60
C GLY A 72 21.69 -12.69 -4.43
N VAL A 73 21.85 -11.40 -4.14
CA VAL A 73 21.15 -10.30 -4.80
C VAL A 73 21.98 -9.79 -5.99
N PRO A 74 21.43 -9.73 -7.22
CA PRO A 74 22.08 -9.03 -8.33
C PRO A 74 22.28 -7.55 -7.96
N VAL A 75 23.53 -7.11 -7.89
CA VAL A 75 23.87 -5.70 -7.73
C VAL A 75 23.82 -5.10 -9.12
N ALA A 76 22.70 -4.47 -9.47
CA ALA A 76 22.71 -3.51 -10.57
C ALA A 76 23.67 -2.36 -10.21
N PRO A 77 24.34 -1.71 -11.17
CA PRO A 77 25.39 -0.72 -10.91
C PRO A 77 24.92 0.60 -10.26
N TRP A 78 23.68 0.67 -9.79
CA TRP A 78 23.06 1.84 -9.19
C TRP A 78 22.45 1.44 -7.83
N PRO A 79 22.66 2.22 -6.75
CA PRO A 79 21.93 2.05 -5.49
C PRO A 79 20.42 1.96 -5.77
N GLY A 80 19.75 0.99 -5.15
CA GLY A 80 18.38 0.60 -5.47
C GLY A 80 17.45 1.79 -5.70
N LEU A 81 16.96 1.94 -6.93
CA LEU A 81 16.03 2.99 -7.34
C LEU A 81 14.70 2.79 -6.61
N ALA A 82 14.56 3.38 -5.42
CA ALA A 82 13.27 3.52 -4.75
C ALA A 82 12.51 4.62 -5.45
N THR A 83 11.30 4.32 -5.92
CA THR A 83 10.37 5.32 -6.43
C THR A 83 9.73 6.16 -5.30
N MET A 84 10.05 5.84 -4.04
CA MET A 84 9.40 6.42 -2.86
C MET A 84 10.41 6.53 -1.71
N ASP A 85 10.70 7.75 -1.26
CA ASP A 85 11.58 8.01 -0.11
C ASP A 85 10.94 9.10 0.76
N ILE A 86 10.72 8.81 2.06
CA ILE A 86 10.41 9.84 3.04
C ILE A 86 11.74 10.27 3.64
N PRO A 87 12.02 11.58 3.71
CA PRO A 87 13.19 12.05 4.43
C PRO A 87 13.11 11.61 5.89
N SER A 88 13.86 10.57 6.24
CA SER A 88 14.14 10.22 7.62
C SER A 88 14.83 11.39 8.30
N VAL A 89 14.54 11.69 9.57
CA VAL A 89 15.25 12.75 10.31
C VAL A 89 16.71 12.36 10.60
N ASN A 90 17.11 11.13 10.27
CA ASN A 90 18.49 10.66 10.39
C ASN A 90 19.32 10.89 9.13
N ASP A 91 20.63 11.03 9.33
CA ASP A 91 21.60 11.01 8.26
C ASP A 91 21.71 9.60 7.65
N TYR A 92 21.73 9.52 6.32
CA TYR A 92 21.97 8.28 5.60
C TYR A 92 23.35 7.71 6.00
N GLY A 93 23.38 6.55 6.66
CA GLY A 93 24.62 5.89 7.10
C GLY A 93 25.16 6.30 8.49
N ALA A 94 24.38 6.98 9.33
CA ALA A 94 24.79 7.26 10.70
C ALA A 94 24.97 5.97 11.51
N THR A 95 26.10 5.83 12.23
CA THR A 95 26.39 4.67 13.10
C THR A 95 25.55 4.63 14.38
N LYS A 96 24.90 5.75 14.73
CA LYS A 96 23.97 5.91 15.86
C LYS A 96 22.83 6.86 15.48
N PRO A 97 21.83 6.40 14.71
CA PRO A 97 20.62 7.18 14.44
C PRO A 97 19.87 7.51 15.74
N HIS A 98 19.34 8.73 15.86
CA HIS A 98 18.58 9.17 17.04
C HIS A 98 17.12 8.71 17.02
N HIS A 99 16.56 8.43 15.84
CA HIS A 99 15.19 7.97 15.65
C HIS A 99 15.10 6.97 14.49
N ILE A 100 15.15 5.66 14.75
CA ILE A 100 15.22 4.64 13.69
C ILE A 100 13.79 4.28 13.26
N MET A 101 13.48 4.34 11.96
CA MET A 101 12.13 3.99 11.47
C MET A 101 11.80 2.49 11.62
N THR A 102 12.83 1.63 11.63
CA THR A 102 12.74 0.18 11.80
C THR A 102 12.88 -0.22 13.25
N LEU A 103 11.99 -1.04 13.80
CA LEU A 103 12.16 -1.62 15.14
C LEU A 103 13.14 -2.81 15.12
N GLU A 104 14.02 -2.85 16.12
CA GLU A 104 14.84 -4.01 16.43
C GLU A 104 13.99 -5.13 17.04
N PRO A 105 14.23 -6.40 16.69
CA PRO A 105 13.44 -7.51 17.21
C PRO A 105 13.79 -7.79 18.68
N LEU A 106 12.79 -8.03 19.55
CA LEU A 106 12.99 -8.41 20.96
C LEU A 106 13.78 -9.72 21.06
N SER A 107 13.50 -10.68 20.18
CA SER A 107 14.19 -11.95 20.06
C SER A 107 14.94 -12.07 18.73
N LEU A 108 16.12 -12.69 18.78
CA LEU A 108 16.91 -13.02 17.59
C LEU A 108 16.45 -14.30 16.87
N HIS A 109 15.42 -14.96 17.38
CA HIS A 109 14.81 -16.13 16.76
C HIS A 109 13.88 -15.72 15.60
N GLU A 110 13.61 -16.69 14.73
CA GLU A 110 12.51 -16.62 13.76
C GLU A 110 11.19 -16.99 14.46
N GLY A 111 10.14 -16.25 14.13
CA GLY A 111 8.74 -16.57 14.39
C GLY A 111 8.26 -17.62 13.38
N PRO A 112 7.07 -17.52 12.79
CA PRO A 112 6.49 -18.57 11.95
C PRO A 112 7.40 -19.11 10.84
N SER A 113 8.37 -18.31 10.37
CA SER A 113 9.30 -18.75 9.33
C SER A 113 10.17 -19.95 9.75
N TRP A 114 10.39 -20.20 11.05
CA TRP A 114 11.13 -21.38 11.53
C TRP A 114 10.48 -22.72 11.14
N LEU A 115 9.17 -22.71 10.85
CA LEU A 115 8.40 -23.89 10.41
C LEU A 115 8.55 -24.16 8.91
N LEU A 116 9.10 -23.21 8.16
CA LEU A 116 9.31 -23.37 6.73
C LEU A 116 10.55 -24.23 6.48
N PRO A 117 10.55 -25.07 5.44
CA PRO A 117 11.76 -25.76 5.01
C PRO A 117 12.89 -24.75 4.71
N SER A 118 14.12 -25.12 5.03
CA SER A 118 15.31 -24.28 4.78
C SER A 118 15.53 -23.90 3.30
N GLU A 119 14.86 -24.63 2.39
CA GLU A 119 14.82 -24.37 0.95
C GLU A 119 13.86 -23.24 0.58
N VAL A 120 12.94 -22.89 1.48
CA VAL A 120 11.84 -21.92 1.30
C VAL A 120 12.10 -20.64 2.10
N ASP A 121 12.73 -20.74 3.27
CA ASP A 121 13.08 -19.60 4.13
C ASP A 121 14.60 -19.40 4.25
N ALA A 122 15.02 -18.15 4.16
CA ALA A 122 16.41 -17.75 4.20
C ALA A 122 16.60 -16.45 4.99
N GLN A 123 15.95 -16.28 6.14
CA GLN A 123 16.28 -15.17 7.03
C GLN A 123 17.70 -15.32 7.61
N ARG A 124 18.67 -14.62 7.03
CA ARG A 124 19.98 -14.40 7.68
C ARG A 124 19.96 -13.06 8.42
N ARG A 125 20.74 -12.97 9.51
CA ARG A 125 20.94 -11.80 10.40
C ARG A 125 21.13 -10.46 9.68
N THR A 126 21.53 -10.48 8.42
CA THR A 126 21.90 -9.31 7.61
C THR A 126 20.78 -8.75 6.76
N ASP A 127 19.64 -9.42 6.63
CA ASP A 127 18.71 -9.14 5.52
C ASP A 127 17.59 -8.14 5.87
N MET A 128 17.58 -7.59 7.09
CA MET A 128 16.62 -6.57 7.53
C MET A 128 17.24 -5.16 7.50
N GLU A 129 17.05 -4.41 6.42
CA GLU A 129 17.37 -2.96 6.45
C GLU A 129 16.32 -2.04 5.84
N ASP A 130 15.15 -2.53 5.44
CA ASP A 130 14.13 -1.62 4.91
C ASP A 130 12.87 -1.60 5.79
N PRO A 131 12.46 -0.43 6.29
CA PRO A 131 11.14 -0.27 6.86
C PRO A 131 10.12 -0.53 5.74
N TYR A 132 9.35 -1.60 5.87
CA TYR A 132 8.13 -1.78 5.09
C TYR A 132 7.13 -0.73 5.57
N TYR A 133 7.31 0.49 5.07
CA TYR A 133 6.50 1.67 5.33
C TYR A 133 6.02 2.20 3.99
N VAL A 134 4.83 2.78 3.95
CA VAL A 134 4.16 3.29 2.74
C VAL A 134 4.52 4.77 2.55
N PRO A 135 5.41 5.16 1.61
CA PRO A 135 5.57 6.55 1.27
C PRO A 135 4.70 6.84 0.04
N THR A 136 3.73 7.74 0.16
CA THR A 136 3.00 8.32 -0.99
C THR A 136 3.85 9.32 -1.80
N ALA A 137 5.15 9.38 -1.52
CA ALA A 137 6.08 10.31 -2.12
C ALA A 137 6.71 9.70 -3.38
N GLY A 138 6.81 10.48 -4.47
CA GLY A 138 7.64 10.10 -5.63
C GLY A 138 9.14 10.06 -5.31
N SER A 139 9.97 9.72 -6.29
CA SER A 139 11.43 9.65 -6.12
C SER A 139 12.03 11.06 -6.03
N SER A 140 12.84 11.35 -5.01
CA SER A 140 13.59 12.63 -4.90
C SER A 140 12.73 13.91 -4.70
N HIS A 141 13.33 15.08 -4.92
CA HIS A 141 12.75 16.42 -4.72
C HIS A 141 12.85 17.26 -5.99
N LEU A 142 11.78 17.99 -6.30
CA LEU A 142 11.68 18.91 -7.44
C LEU A 142 12.59 20.13 -7.29
N VAL A 143 12.85 20.57 -6.05
CA VAL A 143 13.70 21.75 -5.75
C VAL A 143 15.00 21.32 -5.06
N PRO A 144 15.97 20.71 -5.77
CA PRO A 144 17.23 20.26 -5.16
C PRO A 144 18.09 21.41 -4.62
N GLN A 145 17.82 22.66 -5.03
CA GLN A 145 18.57 23.84 -4.60
C GLN A 145 18.42 24.13 -3.10
N ILE A 146 17.31 23.69 -2.47
CA ILE A 146 17.09 23.87 -1.03
C ILE A 146 17.68 22.74 -0.18
N MET A 147 18.29 21.72 -0.79
CA MET A 147 18.84 20.58 -0.05
C MET A 147 19.84 20.98 1.04
N PRO A 148 20.82 21.91 0.82
CA PRO A 148 21.71 22.32 1.91
C PRO A 148 20.99 22.94 3.10
N PHE A 149 19.88 23.65 2.85
CA PHE A 149 19.03 24.20 3.90
C PHE A 149 18.26 23.09 4.62
N ARG A 150 17.65 22.15 3.89
CA ARG A 150 16.96 20.97 4.46
C ARG A 150 17.89 20.14 5.33
N THR A 151 19.09 19.82 4.85
CA THR A 151 20.11 19.09 5.61
C THR A 151 20.49 19.82 6.90
N ARG A 152 20.64 21.15 6.86
CA ARG A 152 20.94 21.95 8.07
C ARG A 152 19.82 21.87 9.11
N LEU A 153 18.55 21.87 8.68
CA LEU A 153 17.41 21.70 9.59
C LEU A 153 17.35 20.28 10.15
N GLN A 154 17.57 19.27 9.31
CA GLN A 154 17.54 17.86 9.69
C GLN A 154 18.64 17.51 10.70
N GLN A 155 19.84 18.09 10.55
CA GLN A 155 20.92 18.01 11.54
C GLN A 155 20.53 18.62 12.90
N LYS A 156 19.64 19.62 12.90
CA LYS A 156 19.07 20.23 14.10
C LYS A 156 17.79 19.51 14.58
N GLY A 157 17.40 18.42 13.96
CA GLY A 157 16.23 17.62 14.33
C GLY A 157 14.91 18.07 13.71
N PHE A 158 14.93 18.86 12.63
CA PHE A 158 13.70 19.25 11.94
C PHE A 158 13.72 18.83 10.47
N ALA A 159 12.75 18.02 10.06
CA ALA A 159 12.53 17.67 8.65
C ALA A 159 11.13 18.12 8.23
N PHE A 160 11.00 18.57 6.98
CA PHE A 160 9.72 18.91 6.40
C PHE A 160 9.62 18.36 4.98
N SER A 161 8.39 18.17 4.51
CA SER A 161 8.06 17.82 3.14
C SER A 161 6.86 18.62 2.66
N PHE A 162 6.84 18.97 1.38
CA PHE A 162 5.69 19.55 0.72
C PHE A 162 5.39 18.75 -0.54
N THR A 163 4.20 18.18 -0.62
CA THR A 163 3.80 17.31 -1.73
C THR A 163 2.49 17.79 -2.31
N TYR A 164 2.39 17.76 -3.63
CA TYR A 164 1.15 17.92 -4.37
C TYR A 164 0.76 16.57 -4.98
N LYS A 165 -0.50 16.20 -4.83
CA LYS A 165 -1.11 15.03 -5.46
C LYS A 165 -2.38 15.47 -6.17
N GLY A 166 -2.41 15.39 -7.49
CA GLY A 166 -3.58 15.72 -8.31
C GLY A 166 -4.11 14.48 -9.02
N GLU A 167 -5.42 14.31 -9.04
CA GLU A 167 -6.10 13.19 -9.67
C GLU A 167 -7.24 13.73 -10.55
N ALA A 168 -7.22 13.38 -11.84
CA ALA A 168 -8.24 13.75 -12.81
C ALA A 168 -8.79 12.48 -13.47
N MET A 169 -10.10 12.31 -13.45
CA MET A 169 -10.77 11.14 -14.04
C MET A 169 -11.94 11.55 -14.93
N GLY A 170 -12.03 10.89 -16.09
CA GLY A 170 -13.10 11.08 -17.06
C GLY A 170 -13.89 9.80 -17.29
N ASN A 171 -15.20 9.84 -17.05
CA ASN A 171 -16.12 8.79 -17.49
C ASN A 171 -16.34 8.87 -19.00
N ILE A 172 -15.82 7.88 -19.73
CA ILE A 172 -15.88 7.80 -21.19
C ILE A 172 -17.02 6.89 -21.69
N ASN A 173 -17.53 5.99 -20.85
CA ASN A 173 -18.61 5.07 -21.22
C ASN A 173 -19.44 4.64 -20.02
N GLY A 174 -20.75 4.46 -20.21
CA GLY A 174 -21.66 3.99 -19.16
C GLY A 174 -21.83 4.96 -18.00
N GLY A 175 -22.17 4.44 -16.83
CA GLY A 175 -22.57 5.25 -15.68
C GLY A 175 -23.84 6.06 -15.94
N ILE A 176 -24.01 7.16 -15.18
CA ILE A 176 -25.17 8.06 -15.31
C ILE A 176 -24.97 9.13 -16.39
N LYS A 177 -23.75 9.60 -16.60
CA LYS A 177 -23.38 10.53 -17.69
C LYS A 177 -21.88 10.53 -17.94
N ARG A 178 -21.47 10.92 -19.15
CA ARG A 178 -20.06 11.21 -19.46
C ARG A 178 -19.65 12.57 -18.91
N GLY A 179 -18.38 12.69 -18.56
CA GLY A 179 -17.81 13.93 -18.01
C GLY A 179 -16.44 13.66 -17.39
N MET A 180 -15.81 14.70 -16.87
CA MET A 180 -14.58 14.58 -16.10
C MET A 180 -14.66 15.43 -14.86
N ASP A 181 -13.97 15.00 -13.82
CA ASP A 181 -13.73 15.77 -12.61
C ASP A 181 -12.25 15.66 -12.22
N TYR A 182 -11.85 16.58 -11.35
CA TYR A 182 -10.50 16.70 -10.85
C TYR A 182 -10.51 17.11 -9.39
N VAL A 183 -9.58 16.53 -8.65
CA VAL A 183 -9.31 16.86 -7.26
C VAL A 183 -7.81 16.87 -7.01
N HIS A 184 -7.40 17.62 -5.99
CA HIS A 184 -6.03 17.58 -5.52
C HIS A 184 -5.92 17.68 -4.02
N GLU A 185 -4.74 17.29 -3.56
CA GLU A 185 -4.23 17.40 -2.21
C GLU A 185 -2.89 18.14 -2.24
N LEU A 186 -2.74 19.13 -1.36
CA LEU A 186 -1.46 19.72 -0.98
C LEU A 186 -1.17 19.29 0.46
N THR A 187 -0.02 18.66 0.68
CA THR A 187 0.34 18.12 1.99
C THR A 187 1.65 18.75 2.47
N VAL A 188 1.62 19.28 3.69
CA VAL A 188 2.80 19.75 4.43
C VAL A 188 3.02 18.78 5.59
N GLN A 189 4.12 18.05 5.55
CA GLN A 189 4.55 17.18 6.64
C GLN A 189 5.73 17.82 7.38
N MET A 190 5.73 17.72 8.69
CA MET A 190 6.78 18.23 9.58
C MET A 190 7.09 17.18 10.64
N ASN A 191 8.37 16.86 10.79
CA ASN A 191 8.88 15.91 11.76
C ASN A 191 9.93 16.58 12.64
N PHE A 192 9.79 16.43 13.95
CA PHE A 192 10.66 17.00 14.96
C PHE A 192 11.31 15.88 15.77
N ASP A 193 12.63 15.76 15.73
CA ASP A 193 13.45 14.89 16.58
C ASP A 193 13.81 15.66 17.85
N LEU A 194 13.12 15.35 18.95
CA LEU A 194 13.32 16.01 20.22
C LEU A 194 14.63 15.58 20.91
N GLY A 195 15.22 14.47 20.49
CA GLY A 195 16.58 14.07 20.90
C GLY A 195 17.61 15.09 20.44
N LYS A 196 17.57 15.46 19.16
CA LYS A 196 18.46 16.49 18.59
C LYS A 196 18.09 17.91 19.05
N MET A 197 16.80 18.23 19.17
CA MET A 197 16.33 19.59 19.47
C MET A 197 16.42 19.96 20.96
N ALA A 198 16.13 19.01 21.85
CA ALA A 198 15.93 19.27 23.29
C ALA A 198 16.62 18.24 24.20
N GLY A 199 17.38 17.28 23.65
CA GLY A 199 18.02 16.21 24.43
C GLY A 199 17.06 15.13 24.93
N LEU A 200 15.81 15.11 24.43
CA LEU A 200 14.81 14.11 24.79
C LEU A 200 14.98 12.87 23.91
N GLU A 201 15.97 12.02 24.23
CA GLU A 201 16.33 10.86 23.41
C GLU A 201 15.12 9.95 23.09
N GLY A 202 14.99 9.53 21.83
CA GLY A 202 13.93 8.64 21.35
C GLY A 202 12.55 9.26 21.26
N TRP A 203 12.37 10.55 21.56
CA TRP A 203 11.11 11.25 21.33
C TRP A 203 11.11 11.99 19.99
N SER A 204 10.01 11.86 19.25
CA SER A 204 9.72 12.66 18.07
C SER A 204 8.29 13.18 18.09
N VAL A 205 8.05 14.26 17.35
CA VAL A 205 6.71 14.79 17.09
C VAL A 205 6.49 14.83 15.59
N HIS A 206 5.35 14.32 15.15
CA HIS A 206 4.96 14.23 13.76
C HIS A 206 3.73 15.10 13.54
N THR A 207 3.74 15.86 12.47
CA THR A 207 2.64 16.74 12.10
C THR A 207 2.40 16.68 10.61
N LEU A 208 1.13 16.53 10.21
CA LEU A 208 0.70 16.55 8.83
C LEU A 208 -0.48 17.51 8.70
N LEU A 209 -0.30 18.51 7.85
CA LEU A 209 -1.33 19.45 7.44
C LEU A 209 -1.64 19.19 5.97
N MET A 210 -2.89 19.35 5.59
CA MET A 210 -3.26 19.24 4.19
C MET A 210 -4.30 20.26 3.75
N ASN A 211 -4.39 20.44 2.45
CA ASN A 211 -5.50 21.07 1.77
C ASN A 211 -6.02 20.11 0.71
N ARG A 212 -7.33 19.94 0.63
CA ARG A 212 -7.99 19.20 -0.46
C ARG A 212 -9.03 20.07 -1.14
N ALA A 213 -9.07 20.06 -2.47
CA ALA A 213 -10.07 20.80 -3.24
C ALA A 213 -10.32 20.13 -4.60
N GLY A 214 -11.59 20.13 -5.05
CA GLY A 214 -11.99 19.59 -6.35
C GLY A 214 -13.37 18.96 -6.38
N ARG A 215 -13.57 17.99 -7.27
CA ARG A 215 -14.77 17.16 -7.39
C ARG A 215 -14.36 15.75 -7.77
N GLU A 216 -15.28 14.80 -7.68
CA GLU A 216 -15.00 13.41 -8.03
C GLU A 216 -16.10 12.79 -8.90
N VAL A 217 -15.71 11.80 -9.69
CA VAL A 217 -16.46 11.26 -10.81
C VAL A 217 -17.49 10.18 -10.42
N SER A 218 -17.31 9.47 -9.30
CA SER A 218 -18.17 8.39 -8.82
C SER A 218 -19.62 8.85 -8.69
N HIS A 219 -19.87 9.89 -7.90
CA HIS A 219 -21.22 10.38 -7.65
C HIS A 219 -21.79 11.13 -8.85
N ASP A 220 -20.98 11.97 -9.49
CA ASP A 220 -21.43 12.92 -10.49
C ASP A 220 -21.65 12.26 -11.86
N MET A 221 -20.87 11.24 -12.24
CA MET A 221 -20.87 10.66 -13.58
C MET A 221 -21.09 9.15 -13.61
N VAL A 222 -20.68 8.42 -12.58
CA VAL A 222 -20.77 6.94 -12.56
C VAL A 222 -22.04 6.46 -11.87
N GLY A 223 -22.51 7.17 -10.84
CA GLY A 223 -23.63 6.75 -9.99
C GLY A 223 -23.22 5.80 -8.87
N GLU A 224 -21.95 5.85 -8.46
CA GLU A 224 -21.37 5.09 -7.37
C GLU A 224 -21.30 5.97 -6.09
N TYR A 225 -21.66 5.42 -4.92
CA TYR A 225 -21.79 6.20 -3.68
C TYR A 225 -21.02 5.64 -2.47
N TYR A 226 -20.49 4.43 -2.57
CA TYR A 226 -19.66 3.78 -1.55
C TYR A 226 -18.19 3.74 -1.97
N VAL A 227 -17.92 3.49 -3.26
CA VAL A 227 -16.56 3.38 -3.79
C VAL A 227 -16.14 4.67 -4.48
N ASN A 228 -15.23 5.42 -3.84
CA ASN A 228 -14.63 6.59 -4.48
C ASN A 228 -13.62 6.11 -5.52
N LEU A 229 -13.86 6.48 -6.78
CA LEU A 229 -12.99 6.25 -7.94
C LEU A 229 -11.86 7.29 -8.04
N ILE A 230 -11.79 8.19 -7.05
CA ILE A 230 -10.71 9.14 -6.86
C ILE A 230 -10.45 9.27 -5.35
N GLU A 231 -9.43 8.61 -4.80
CA GLU A 231 -9.18 8.57 -3.35
C GLU A 231 -9.03 9.96 -2.72
N VAL A 232 -8.41 10.91 -3.44
CA VAL A 232 -8.09 12.23 -2.88
C VAL A 232 -9.34 13.01 -2.48
N TYR A 233 -10.49 12.74 -3.10
CA TYR A 233 -11.74 13.40 -2.71
C TYR A 233 -12.33 12.86 -1.39
N GLY A 234 -12.00 11.60 -1.03
CA GLY A 234 -12.64 10.90 0.08
C GLY A 234 -12.42 11.57 1.44
N LEU A 235 -13.50 11.71 2.22
CA LEU A 235 -13.58 12.24 3.60
C LEU A 235 -12.95 13.65 3.83
N SER A 236 -13.55 14.42 4.74
CA SER A 236 -13.23 15.81 5.11
C SER A 236 -13.57 16.95 4.15
N GLY A 237 -13.87 16.68 2.88
CA GLY A 237 -14.34 17.72 1.94
C GLY A 237 -13.33 18.85 1.72
N HIS A 238 -13.81 19.98 1.19
CA HIS A 238 -12.97 21.12 0.81
C HIS A 238 -12.58 21.95 2.04
N VAL A 239 -11.37 21.72 2.56
CA VAL A 239 -10.84 22.48 3.71
C VAL A 239 -9.51 23.11 3.35
N VAL A 240 -9.40 24.41 3.60
CA VAL A 240 -8.19 25.21 3.32
C VAL A 240 -6.98 24.70 4.09
N ALA A 241 -7.17 24.29 5.35
CA ALA A 241 -6.16 23.65 6.17
C ALA A 241 -6.82 22.60 7.07
N HIS A 242 -6.56 21.33 6.79
CA HIS A 242 -6.98 20.19 7.60
C HIS A 242 -5.79 19.72 8.45
N LEU A 243 -5.99 19.56 9.76
CA LEU A 243 -5.00 18.95 10.65
C LEU A 243 -5.18 17.44 10.69
N VAL A 244 -4.26 16.72 10.05
CA VAL A 244 -4.41 15.29 9.76
C VAL A 244 -3.72 14.44 10.81
N ASP A 245 -2.50 14.81 11.15
CA ASP A 245 -1.74 14.15 12.21
C ASP A 245 -1.07 15.21 13.08
N LEU A 246 -1.13 14.98 14.38
CA LEU A 246 -0.32 15.66 15.38
C LEU A 246 -0.14 14.70 16.56
N TYR A 247 0.96 13.96 16.54
CA TYR A 247 1.25 12.96 17.57
C TYR A 247 2.71 12.96 17.98
N ALA A 248 2.95 12.53 19.22
CA ALA A 248 4.28 12.25 19.72
C ALA A 248 4.55 10.74 19.61
N GLU A 249 5.76 10.38 19.20
CA GLU A 249 6.28 9.02 19.22
C GLU A 249 7.42 8.94 20.23
N LYS A 250 7.48 7.81 20.94
CA LYS A 250 8.58 7.45 21.82
C LYS A 250 9.08 6.07 21.47
N GLN A 251 10.34 6.00 21.05
CA GLN A 251 11.11 4.78 20.92
C GLN A 251 11.83 4.47 22.23
N PHE A 252 11.79 3.21 22.65
CA PHE A 252 12.40 2.76 23.90
C PHE A 252 12.95 1.33 23.76
N LEU A 253 13.64 0.85 24.81
CA LEU A 253 14.32 -0.46 24.84
C LEU A 253 15.31 -0.66 23.68
N ASN A 254 16.16 0.34 23.43
CA ASN A 254 17.10 0.34 22.30
C ASN A 254 16.35 0.10 20.97
N ASN A 255 15.26 0.84 20.76
CA ASN A 255 14.47 0.82 19.53
C ASN A 255 13.79 -0.53 19.24
N ARG A 256 13.43 -1.28 20.29
CA ARG A 256 12.67 -2.55 20.14
C ARG A 256 11.17 -2.37 20.23
N MET A 257 10.75 -1.25 20.78
CA MET A 257 9.36 -0.86 20.94
C MET A 257 9.19 0.62 20.63
N ASP A 258 8.08 0.97 20.00
CA ASP A 258 7.60 2.35 19.89
C ASP A 258 6.20 2.46 20.45
N MET A 259 5.93 3.62 21.04
CA MET A 259 4.58 4.05 21.41
C MET A 259 4.29 5.39 20.77
N THR A 260 3.07 5.56 20.29
CA THR A 260 2.59 6.85 19.77
C THR A 260 1.36 7.28 20.54
N PHE A 261 1.21 8.59 20.70
CA PHE A 261 0.01 9.20 21.29
C PHE A 261 -0.23 10.58 20.70
N GLY A 262 -1.48 10.86 20.34
CA GLY A 262 -1.91 12.16 19.86
C GLY A 262 -3.11 12.05 18.93
N ARG A 263 -3.23 13.00 18.01
CA ARG A 263 -4.22 12.98 16.94
C ARG A 263 -3.60 12.27 15.73
N MET A 264 -4.18 11.15 15.32
CA MET A 264 -3.72 10.42 14.14
C MET A 264 -4.85 9.63 13.49
N SER A 265 -4.69 9.31 12.20
CA SER A 265 -5.58 8.36 11.51
C SER A 265 -5.18 6.91 11.79
N LEU A 266 -6.17 6.04 11.95
CA LEU A 266 -5.98 4.60 12.14
C LEU A 266 -5.43 3.93 10.86
N THR A 267 -5.92 4.34 9.68
CA THR A 267 -5.46 3.82 8.36
C THR A 267 -4.03 4.16 8.00
N HIS A 268 -3.38 5.09 8.70
CA HIS A 268 -1.95 5.34 8.52
C HIS A 268 -1.08 4.20 9.05
N VAL A 269 -1.62 3.37 9.94
CA VAL A 269 -0.82 2.43 10.71
C VAL A 269 -1.38 1.01 10.74
N PHE A 270 -2.71 0.83 10.62
CA PHE A 270 -3.37 -0.48 10.56
C PHE A 270 -4.02 -0.69 9.19
N ALA A 271 -4.11 -1.95 8.75
CA ALA A 271 -4.70 -2.37 7.47
C ALA A 271 -4.15 -1.56 6.27
N THR A 272 -2.82 -1.50 6.19
CA THR A 272 -2.10 -0.72 5.18
C THR A 272 -0.99 -1.56 4.54
N SER A 273 -0.81 -1.35 3.24
CA SER A 273 0.31 -1.87 2.46
C SER A 273 0.92 -0.75 1.60
N PRO A 274 2.26 -0.70 1.44
CA PRO A 274 2.97 0.26 0.59
C PRO A 274 2.47 0.33 -0.83
N LEU A 275 1.87 -0.76 -1.30
CA LEU A 275 1.47 -0.92 -2.68
C LEU A 275 0.04 -0.41 -2.93
N LEU A 276 -0.83 -0.37 -1.91
CA LEU A 276 -2.23 0.05 -2.06
C LEU A 276 -2.33 1.49 -2.56
N CYS A 277 -1.46 2.39 -2.09
CA CYS A 277 -1.45 3.78 -2.54
C CYS A 277 -0.87 4.03 -3.93
N SER A 278 -0.36 3.00 -4.58
CA SER A 278 -0.09 3.11 -6.02
C SER A 278 -1.39 3.11 -6.83
N PHE A 279 -2.47 2.55 -6.28
CA PHE A 279 -3.80 2.56 -6.86
C PHE A 279 -4.60 3.79 -6.40
N MET A 280 -5.49 4.34 -7.24
CA MET A 280 -6.35 5.48 -6.94
C MET A 280 -7.60 5.09 -6.15
N VAL A 281 -8.16 3.89 -6.31
CA VAL A 281 -9.36 3.49 -5.55
C VAL A 281 -9.01 3.05 -4.13
N THR A 282 -8.02 2.17 -4.01
CA THR A 282 -7.72 1.47 -2.75
C THR A 282 -6.66 2.16 -1.88
N CYS A 283 -6.10 3.31 -2.28
CA CYS A 283 -5.04 3.98 -1.49
C CYS A 283 -5.41 4.18 -0.02
N SER A 284 -4.43 4.02 0.86
CA SER A 284 -4.45 4.11 2.32
C SER A 284 -5.00 2.88 3.03
N ALA A 285 -6.17 2.39 2.62
CA ALA A 285 -6.82 1.23 3.21
C ALA A 285 -7.91 0.67 2.28
N PRO A 286 -8.30 -0.60 2.46
CA PRO A 286 -9.48 -1.17 1.80
C PRO A 286 -10.77 -0.36 2.03
N VAL A 287 -11.64 -0.29 1.02
CA VAL A 287 -12.83 0.59 1.02
C VAL A 287 -13.86 0.21 2.08
N ALA A 288 -14.05 -1.07 2.36
CA ALA A 288 -14.94 -1.57 3.40
C ALA A 288 -14.60 -0.97 4.77
N LEU A 289 -13.30 -0.81 5.08
CA LEU A 289 -12.84 -0.14 6.29
C LEU A 289 -13.08 1.36 6.23
N LYS A 290 -12.91 1.99 5.06
CA LYS A 290 -13.08 3.44 4.89
C LYS A 290 -14.49 3.95 5.17
N LEU A 291 -15.49 3.09 5.00
CA LEU A 291 -16.89 3.43 5.22
C LEU A 291 -17.32 3.31 6.68
N ASP A 292 -16.49 2.74 7.55
CA ASP A 292 -16.83 2.52 8.95
C ASP A 292 -16.40 3.72 9.80
N PRO A 293 -17.31 4.35 10.58
CA PRO A 293 -16.96 5.49 11.42
C PRO A 293 -15.90 5.19 12.49
N GLY A 294 -15.83 3.93 12.93
CA GLY A 294 -14.83 3.40 13.87
C GLY A 294 -13.41 3.37 13.35
N PHE A 295 -13.24 3.25 12.03
CA PHE A 295 -11.93 3.15 11.39
C PHE A 295 -11.54 4.53 10.83
N SER A 296 -10.86 5.36 11.63
CA SER A 296 -10.53 6.72 11.20
C SER A 296 -9.58 6.70 10.00
N VAL A 297 -10.03 7.25 8.87
CA VAL A 297 -9.32 7.19 7.58
C VAL A 297 -8.70 8.52 7.24
N TYR A 298 -7.49 8.50 6.67
CA TYR A 298 -6.81 9.68 6.15
C TYR A 298 -7.75 10.46 5.21
N PRO A 299 -8.06 11.73 5.52
CA PRO A 299 -7.29 12.64 6.36
C PRO A 299 -7.82 12.87 7.78
N LYS A 300 -8.87 12.16 8.19
CA LYS A 300 -9.52 12.36 9.47
C LYS A 300 -8.68 11.83 10.64
N ALA A 301 -8.22 12.74 11.49
CA ALA A 301 -7.53 12.43 12.74
C ALA A 301 -8.49 12.22 13.91
N THR A 302 -8.22 11.23 14.75
CA THR A 302 -8.85 11.10 16.07
C THR A 302 -7.78 10.97 17.15
N TRP A 303 -8.15 11.24 18.41
CA TRP A 303 -7.26 10.94 19.52
C TRP A 303 -7.00 9.45 19.61
N GLY A 304 -5.74 9.06 19.72
CA GLY A 304 -5.40 7.66 19.83
C GLY A 304 -4.01 7.43 20.39
N ALA A 305 -3.81 6.17 20.78
CA ALA A 305 -2.51 5.65 21.16
C ALA A 305 -2.26 4.33 20.43
N ARG A 306 -0.99 4.08 20.10
CA ARG A 306 -0.53 2.80 19.57
C ARG A 306 0.71 2.35 20.32
N VAL A 307 0.84 1.06 20.53
CA VAL A 307 2.11 0.42 20.89
C VAL A 307 2.44 -0.61 19.83
N ARG A 308 3.68 -0.59 19.35
CA ARG A 308 4.19 -1.51 18.35
C ARG A 308 5.52 -2.08 18.79
N PHE A 309 5.70 -3.37 18.55
CA PHE A 309 6.93 -4.07 18.87
C PHE A 309 7.15 -5.24 17.92
N ARG A 310 8.40 -5.71 17.86
CA ARG A 310 8.82 -6.77 16.95
C ARG A 310 9.23 -8.00 17.77
N PRO A 311 8.34 -8.99 18.03
CA PRO A 311 8.67 -10.12 18.90
C PRO A 311 9.87 -10.93 18.40
N THR A 312 9.94 -11.18 17.09
CA THR A 312 10.96 -11.99 16.41
C THR A 312 11.47 -11.27 15.17
N ARG A 313 12.45 -11.83 14.44
CA ARG A 313 13.00 -11.14 13.25
C ARG A 313 12.01 -10.95 12.11
N ASP A 314 11.00 -11.79 11.99
CA ASP A 314 10.01 -11.83 10.91
C ASP A 314 8.60 -11.46 11.37
N THR A 315 8.39 -11.10 12.64
CA THR A 315 7.05 -10.75 13.12
C THR A 315 6.97 -9.40 13.78
N MET A 316 5.85 -8.73 13.61
CA MET A 316 5.49 -7.49 14.29
C MET A 316 4.10 -7.62 14.90
N LEU A 317 3.93 -7.04 16.08
CA LEU A 317 2.63 -6.92 16.73
C LEU A 317 2.38 -5.44 17.05
N GLN A 318 1.17 -4.99 16.79
CA GLN A 318 0.72 -3.66 17.19
C GLN A 318 -0.69 -3.69 17.75
N LEU A 319 -0.90 -2.81 18.72
CA LEU A 319 -2.12 -2.65 19.49
C LEU A 319 -2.46 -1.18 19.54
N GLY A 320 -3.74 -0.84 19.46
CA GLY A 320 -4.19 0.54 19.50
C GLY A 320 -5.44 0.76 20.33
N ALA A 321 -5.65 2.01 20.69
CA ALA A 321 -6.91 2.50 21.24
C ALA A 321 -7.17 3.89 20.67
N TYR A 322 -8.28 4.05 19.95
CA TYR A 322 -8.60 5.27 19.23
C TYR A 322 -10.01 5.73 19.57
N GLN A 323 -10.19 7.03 19.70
CA GLN A 323 -11.50 7.65 19.82
C GLN A 323 -12.27 7.47 18.51
N VAL A 324 -13.55 7.09 18.63
CA VAL A 324 -14.48 7.01 17.50
C VAL A 324 -15.36 8.25 17.46
N SER A 325 -15.54 8.79 16.26
CA SER A 325 -16.39 9.96 16.01
C SER A 325 -17.12 9.80 14.68
N PRO A 326 -18.31 10.39 14.50
CA PRO A 326 -19.06 10.32 13.23
C PRO A 326 -18.24 10.78 12.03
N LEU A 327 -18.33 10.09 10.88
CA LEU A 327 -17.50 10.38 9.68
C LEU A 327 -17.53 11.84 9.24
N ASN A 328 -18.70 12.49 9.28
CA ASN A 328 -18.88 13.88 8.86
C ASN A 328 -18.58 14.91 9.96
N GLY A 329 -18.19 14.48 11.15
CA GLY A 329 -17.84 15.35 12.28
C GLY A 329 -16.39 15.87 12.19
N ASN A 330 -16.17 17.10 12.64
CA ASN A 330 -14.85 17.76 12.68
C ASN A 330 -14.07 17.66 11.34
N PRO A 331 -14.65 18.09 10.20
CA PRO A 331 -14.04 17.91 8.88
C PRO A 331 -12.72 18.68 8.70
N SER A 332 -12.35 19.58 9.61
CA SER A 332 -11.09 20.32 9.55
C SER A 332 -9.98 19.73 10.42
N GLY A 333 -10.29 18.78 11.30
CA GLY A 333 -9.32 18.17 12.20
C GLY A 333 -8.87 19.04 13.39
N TRP A 334 -9.37 20.29 13.50
CA TRP A 334 -8.93 21.27 14.51
C TRP A 334 -9.77 21.33 15.79
N SER A 335 -10.82 20.50 15.94
CA SER A 335 -11.53 20.39 17.23
C SER A 335 -10.59 19.89 18.33
N TRP A 336 -10.71 20.51 19.51
CA TRP A 336 -9.96 20.14 20.72
C TRP A 336 -10.92 20.01 21.91
N GLY A 337 -11.34 18.78 22.20
CA GLY A 337 -12.22 18.47 23.34
C GLY A 337 -13.71 18.73 23.09
N SER A 338 -14.09 19.12 21.87
CA SER A 338 -15.49 19.30 21.45
C SER A 338 -15.97 18.25 20.45
N GLU A 339 -15.14 17.24 20.16
CA GLU A 339 -15.47 16.16 19.25
C GLU A 339 -16.58 15.27 19.82
N GLU A 340 -17.60 15.00 19.00
CA GLU A 340 -18.59 13.99 19.33
C GLU A 340 -17.93 12.61 19.38
N THR A 341 -17.87 12.04 20.58
CA THR A 341 -17.29 10.73 20.82
C THR A 341 -18.39 9.70 21.00
N THR A 342 -18.42 8.69 20.14
CA THR A 342 -19.43 7.62 20.19
C THR A 342 -18.90 6.36 20.87
N GLY A 343 -17.58 6.22 20.96
CA GLY A 343 -16.93 5.05 21.54
C GLY A 343 -15.41 5.06 21.32
N MET A 344 -14.85 3.86 21.43
CA MET A 344 -13.43 3.55 21.27
C MET A 344 -13.24 2.36 20.33
N MET A 345 -12.27 2.48 19.44
CA MET A 345 -11.83 1.47 18.49
C MET A 345 -10.54 0.82 19.01
N LEU A 346 -10.54 -0.50 19.12
CA LEU A 346 -9.48 -1.30 19.75
C LEU A 346 -8.88 -2.28 18.73
N PRO A 347 -7.96 -1.84 17.85
CA PRO A 347 -7.31 -2.72 16.88
C PRO A 347 -6.15 -3.51 17.49
N ILE A 348 -5.99 -4.75 17.02
CA ILE A 348 -4.80 -5.58 17.15
C ILE A 348 -4.42 -6.07 15.76
N GLU A 349 -3.12 -6.02 15.45
CA GLU A 349 -2.63 -6.48 14.17
C GLU A 349 -1.30 -7.20 14.32
N PHE A 350 -1.21 -8.35 13.67
CA PHE A 350 -0.04 -9.19 13.56
C PHE A 350 0.46 -9.16 12.12
N THR A 351 1.73 -8.86 11.95
CA THR A 351 2.39 -8.85 10.64
C THR A 351 3.47 -9.91 10.61
N TRP A 352 3.50 -10.69 9.55
CA TRP A 352 4.54 -11.66 9.22
C TRP A 352 5.28 -11.21 7.95
N GLN A 353 6.60 -11.07 8.06
CA GLN A 353 7.50 -10.54 7.02
C GLN A 353 8.63 -11.53 6.71
N PRO A 354 8.34 -12.66 6.05
CA PRO A 354 9.35 -13.64 5.66
C PRO A 354 10.15 -13.19 4.44
N PHE A 355 11.28 -13.85 4.20
CA PHE A 355 11.99 -13.78 2.91
C PHE A 355 11.85 -15.13 2.21
N LEU A 356 10.85 -15.25 1.35
CA LEU A 356 10.51 -16.51 0.70
C LEU A 356 11.34 -16.74 -0.57
N THR A 357 11.43 -18.01 -0.98
CA THR A 357 12.11 -18.50 -2.19
C THR A 357 13.65 -18.47 -2.13
N ARG A 358 14.29 -19.20 -3.03
CA ARG A 358 15.76 -19.20 -3.21
C ARG A 358 16.35 -17.81 -3.44
N ASN A 359 15.55 -16.86 -3.93
CA ASN A 359 15.97 -15.50 -4.27
C ASN A 359 15.72 -14.48 -3.15
N ARG A 360 15.28 -14.92 -1.94
CA ARG A 360 15.05 -14.08 -0.76
C ARG A 360 14.12 -12.90 -1.07
N LEU A 361 12.93 -13.23 -1.56
CA LEU A 361 11.93 -12.27 -1.97
C LEU A 361 11.03 -11.94 -0.77
N PRO A 362 10.92 -10.65 -0.38
CA PRO A 362 10.15 -10.24 0.77
C PRO A 362 8.67 -10.57 0.59
N GLY A 363 8.10 -11.17 1.63
CA GLY A 363 6.66 -11.29 1.85
C GLY A 363 6.22 -10.32 2.94
N HIS A 364 4.97 -9.91 2.89
CA HIS A 364 4.29 -9.11 3.91
C HIS A 364 2.87 -9.61 4.05
N TYR A 365 2.56 -10.19 5.21
CA TYR A 365 1.26 -10.78 5.50
C TYR A 365 0.72 -10.18 6.79
N VAL A 366 -0.43 -9.53 6.71
CA VAL A 366 -1.07 -8.81 7.80
C VAL A 366 -2.35 -9.51 8.17
N PHE A 367 -2.55 -9.73 9.46
CA PHE A 367 -3.79 -10.24 10.03
C PHE A 367 -4.20 -9.30 11.14
N GLY A 368 -5.42 -8.78 11.06
CA GLY A 368 -5.90 -7.89 12.10
C GLY A 368 -7.35 -8.07 12.45
N TYR A 369 -7.64 -7.57 13.65
CA TYR A 369 -8.95 -7.55 14.26
C TYR A 369 -9.14 -6.22 14.97
N ALA A 370 -10.35 -5.68 14.95
CA ALA A 370 -10.69 -4.54 15.75
C ALA A 370 -12.10 -4.64 16.31
N HIS A 371 -12.25 -4.12 17.52
CA HIS A 371 -13.54 -3.98 18.18
C HIS A 371 -13.87 -2.49 18.36
N ASP A 372 -14.96 -2.04 17.74
CA ASP A 372 -15.52 -0.72 17.98
C ASP A 372 -16.67 -0.81 18.99
N THR A 373 -16.47 -0.16 20.13
CA THR A 373 -17.43 -0.10 21.23
C THR A 373 -18.63 0.83 20.97
N SER A 374 -18.57 1.64 19.90
CA SER A 374 -19.67 2.51 19.47
C SER A 374 -20.90 1.71 19.08
N ARG A 375 -22.09 2.21 19.43
CA ARG A 375 -23.35 1.57 19.06
C ARG A 375 -23.89 2.13 17.76
N TYR A 376 -23.96 1.27 16.75
CA TYR A 376 -24.53 1.60 15.45
C TYR A 376 -25.99 1.18 15.37
N ALA A 377 -26.76 1.84 14.52
CA ALA A 377 -28.11 1.41 14.19
C ALA A 377 -28.06 0.17 13.29
N ASP A 378 -29.10 -0.65 13.37
CA ASP A 378 -29.25 -1.83 12.51
C ASP A 378 -29.41 -1.37 11.04
N GLN A 379 -28.60 -1.94 10.15
CA GLN A 379 -28.57 -1.60 8.72
C GLN A 379 -29.86 -1.99 7.97
N LEU A 380 -30.83 -2.62 8.62
CA LEU A 380 -32.16 -2.86 8.05
C LEU A 380 -32.87 -1.56 7.62
N GLY A 381 -32.48 -0.39 8.13
CA GLY A 381 -32.94 0.90 7.61
C GLY A 381 -34.45 1.14 7.74
N SER A 382 -34.99 1.99 6.85
CA SER A 382 -36.43 2.33 6.82
C SER A 382 -37.29 1.15 6.38
N LYS A 383 -38.39 0.92 7.09
CA LYS A 383 -39.30 -0.23 6.89
C LYS A 383 -40.74 0.13 7.27
N PRO A 384 -41.75 -0.62 6.77
CA PRO A 384 -43.15 -0.38 7.08
C PRO A 384 -43.47 -0.46 8.58
N ALA A 385 -44.50 0.29 8.99
CA ALA A 385 -44.83 0.49 10.40
C ALA A 385 -45.13 -0.80 11.19
N GLY A 386 -45.68 -1.83 10.50
CA GLY A 386 -45.98 -3.13 11.09
C GLY A 386 -44.76 -3.99 11.43
N LEU A 387 -43.56 -3.63 10.96
CA LEU A 387 -42.31 -4.28 11.36
C LEU A 387 -41.70 -3.70 12.66
N PHE A 388 -42.14 -2.52 13.13
CA PHE A 388 -41.65 -1.89 14.38
C PHE A 388 -42.08 -2.65 15.65
N SER A 389 -43.05 -3.56 15.56
CA SER A 389 -43.76 -4.11 16.71
C SER A 389 -43.23 -5.46 17.21
N GLN A 390 -42.08 -5.95 16.72
CA GLN A 390 -41.44 -7.15 17.28
C GLN A 390 -40.19 -6.80 18.10
N PRO A 391 -40.29 -6.78 19.45
CA PRO A 391 -39.13 -6.64 20.32
C PRO A 391 -38.04 -7.67 19.96
N GLY A 392 -36.79 -7.21 19.79
CA GLY A 392 -35.63 -8.07 19.56
C GLY A 392 -35.20 -8.27 18.08
N ARG A 393 -35.92 -7.69 17.12
CA ARG A 393 -35.52 -7.73 15.69
C ARG A 393 -34.56 -6.63 15.25
N GLU A 394 -34.56 -5.48 15.91
CA GLU A 394 -33.57 -4.41 15.71
C GLU A 394 -32.46 -4.55 16.73
N ARG A 395 -31.21 -4.51 16.25
CA ARG A 395 -30.04 -4.64 17.12
C ARG A 395 -29.12 -3.46 16.87
N SER A 396 -29.18 -2.49 17.78
CA SER A 396 -28.05 -1.59 17.91
C SER A 396 -26.90 -2.35 18.56
N ALA A 397 -25.76 -2.41 17.87
CA ALA A 397 -24.64 -3.24 18.25
C ALA A 397 -23.30 -2.53 18.06
N PRO A 398 -22.26 -2.96 18.81
CA PRO A 398 -20.87 -2.68 18.44
C PRO A 398 -20.54 -3.33 17.09
N MET A 399 -19.37 -2.98 16.54
CA MET A 399 -18.86 -3.52 15.29
C MET A 399 -17.55 -4.24 15.54
N ASP A 400 -17.48 -5.49 15.09
CA ASP A 400 -16.24 -6.25 14.96
C ASP A 400 -15.79 -6.24 13.49
N ILE A 401 -14.49 -6.09 13.29
CA ILE A 401 -13.83 -5.94 11.99
C ILE A 401 -12.64 -6.90 11.94
N PHE A 402 -12.50 -7.61 10.81
CA PHE A 402 -11.37 -8.50 10.54
C PHE A 402 -10.77 -8.14 9.19
N TRP A 403 -9.44 -8.21 9.08
CA TRP A 403 -8.75 -8.02 7.80
C TRP A 403 -7.56 -8.95 7.64
N PHE A 404 -7.31 -9.29 6.38
CA PHE A 404 -6.11 -9.94 5.90
C PHE A 404 -5.57 -9.18 4.70
N GLU A 405 -4.26 -8.94 4.67
CA GLU A 405 -3.57 -8.37 3.51
C GLU A 405 -2.28 -9.15 3.25
N GLY A 406 -1.94 -9.38 1.99
CA GLY A 406 -0.79 -10.17 1.61
C GLY A 406 -0.11 -9.60 0.37
N ASP A 407 1.17 -9.28 0.49
CA ASP A 407 2.04 -8.82 -0.58
C ASP A 407 3.24 -9.76 -0.70
N GLN A 408 3.43 -10.37 -1.86
CA GLN A 408 4.58 -11.24 -2.10
C GLN A 408 5.37 -10.76 -3.31
N MET A 409 6.64 -10.41 -3.09
CA MET A 409 7.55 -10.14 -4.21
C MET A 409 7.78 -11.44 -5.00
N ILE A 410 7.62 -11.39 -6.32
CA ILE A 410 7.84 -12.52 -7.22
C ILE A 410 9.10 -12.38 -8.07
N TYR A 411 9.62 -11.17 -8.23
CA TYR A 411 10.93 -10.91 -8.83
C TYR A 411 11.54 -9.61 -8.29
N ARG A 412 12.86 -9.50 -8.37
CA ARG A 412 13.64 -8.34 -7.94
C ARG A 412 14.55 -7.88 -9.08
N ILE A 413 14.58 -6.58 -9.36
CA ILE A 413 15.41 -5.99 -10.43
C ILE A 413 16.81 -5.65 -9.91
N GLY A 414 16.95 -5.27 -8.64
CA GLY A 414 18.27 -5.10 -8.04
C GLY A 414 18.25 -4.43 -6.67
N GLY A 415 19.38 -4.52 -5.98
CA GLY A 415 19.57 -3.89 -4.67
C GLY A 415 18.75 -4.54 -3.54
N ARG A 416 18.91 -3.99 -2.32
CA ARG A 416 18.20 -4.49 -1.13
C ARG A 416 16.78 -3.93 -0.99
N ASN A 417 16.50 -2.82 -1.68
CA ASN A 417 15.22 -2.13 -1.70
C ASN A 417 14.04 -3.07 -1.99
N GLN A 418 13.10 -3.13 -1.06
CA GLN A 418 11.89 -3.94 -1.17
C GLN A 418 10.96 -3.41 -2.29
N MET A 419 10.96 -2.14 -2.62
CA MET A 419 10.14 -1.62 -3.74
C MET A 419 10.75 -1.89 -5.13
N ALA A 420 11.98 -2.40 -5.23
CA ALA A 420 12.69 -2.62 -6.50
C ALA A 420 12.34 -3.96 -7.17
N GLY A 421 11.06 -4.31 -7.23
CA GLY A 421 10.59 -5.58 -7.74
C GLY A 421 9.11 -5.59 -8.12
N GLY A 422 8.65 -6.78 -8.50
CA GLY A 422 7.25 -7.03 -8.81
C GLY A 422 6.58 -7.84 -7.71
N TYR A 423 5.34 -7.48 -7.40
CA TYR A 423 4.55 -8.02 -6.31
C TYR A 423 3.22 -8.58 -6.81
N LEU A 424 2.81 -9.70 -6.22
CA LEU A 424 1.43 -10.14 -6.20
C LEU A 424 0.81 -9.69 -4.88
N MET A 425 -0.45 -9.29 -4.94
CA MET A 425 -1.17 -8.74 -3.79
C MET A 425 -2.57 -9.33 -3.69
N ALA A 426 -3.05 -9.53 -2.47
CA ALA A 426 -4.44 -9.85 -2.20
C ALA A 426 -4.83 -9.41 -0.80
N GLY A 427 -6.12 -9.20 -0.57
CA GLY A 427 -6.65 -8.93 0.75
C GLY A 427 -8.13 -9.26 0.86
N TYR A 428 -8.58 -9.40 2.10
CA TYR A 428 -9.97 -9.65 2.45
C TYR A 428 -10.34 -8.98 3.77
N ILE A 429 -11.53 -8.39 3.81
CA ILE A 429 -12.05 -7.63 4.93
C ILE A 429 -13.45 -8.15 5.23
N HIS A 430 -13.74 -8.31 6.51
CA HIS A 430 -15.06 -8.67 7.01
C HIS A 430 -15.47 -7.74 8.15
N ASN A 431 -16.59 -7.05 7.93
CA ASN A 431 -17.23 -6.16 8.88
C ASN A 431 -18.54 -6.78 9.38
N THR A 432 -18.89 -6.53 10.64
CA THR A 432 -20.15 -7.02 11.22
C THR A 432 -21.36 -6.60 10.38
N PRO A 433 -22.03 -7.53 9.67
CA PRO A 433 -22.98 -7.15 8.61
C PRO A 433 -24.19 -6.36 9.12
N HIS A 434 -24.62 -6.56 10.36
CA HIS A 434 -25.81 -5.90 10.89
C HIS A 434 -25.65 -4.39 11.08
N VAL A 435 -24.41 -3.88 11.10
CA VAL A 435 -24.09 -2.49 11.43
C VAL A 435 -23.21 -1.81 10.38
N SER A 436 -22.64 -2.54 9.42
CA SER A 436 -21.85 -2.00 8.31
C SER A 436 -22.61 -1.94 6.98
N THR A 437 -22.25 -0.99 6.12
CA THR A 437 -22.82 -0.88 4.77
C THR A 437 -22.24 -1.93 3.83
N ILE A 438 -20.91 -1.99 3.75
CA ILE A 438 -20.17 -3.07 3.08
C ILE A 438 -19.76 -4.06 4.16
N SER A 439 -20.22 -5.31 4.05
CA SER A 439 -19.85 -6.35 5.00
C SER A 439 -18.58 -7.07 4.61
N ASP A 440 -18.30 -7.16 3.30
CA ASP A 440 -17.16 -7.92 2.80
C ASP A 440 -16.50 -7.17 1.66
N GLU A 441 -15.19 -7.19 1.63
CA GLU A 441 -14.38 -6.75 0.49
C GLU A 441 -13.29 -7.79 0.25
N ALA A 442 -13.04 -8.12 -1.01
CA ALA A 442 -11.89 -8.90 -1.42
C ALA A 442 -11.21 -8.21 -2.59
N TYR A 443 -9.87 -8.21 -2.60
CA TYR A 443 -9.12 -7.71 -3.73
C TYR A 443 -7.94 -8.62 -4.06
N GLY A 444 -7.52 -8.56 -5.32
CA GLY A 444 -6.39 -9.32 -5.83
C GLY A 444 -5.79 -8.64 -7.06
N GLY A 445 -4.47 -8.61 -7.13
CA GLY A 445 -3.79 -7.88 -8.19
C GLY A 445 -2.28 -8.08 -8.20
N PHE A 446 -1.64 -7.25 -9.00
CA PHE A 446 -0.19 -7.23 -9.11
C PHE A 446 0.32 -5.81 -9.35
N SER A 447 1.60 -5.64 -9.07
CA SER A 447 2.26 -4.35 -9.18
C SER A 447 3.74 -4.55 -9.47
N PHE A 448 4.16 -4.21 -10.68
CA PHE A 448 5.38 -4.67 -11.34
C PHE A 448 6.26 -3.51 -11.79
N ASN A 449 7.46 -3.42 -11.24
CA ASN A 449 8.48 -2.46 -11.70
C ASN A 449 9.20 -2.93 -12.97
N GLY A 450 9.67 -1.98 -13.77
CA GLY A 450 10.67 -2.18 -14.82
C GLY A 450 10.24 -3.12 -15.95
N LEU A 451 8.95 -3.16 -16.28
CA LEU A 451 8.45 -3.95 -17.41
C LEU A 451 9.01 -3.50 -18.76
N ILE A 452 9.36 -2.22 -18.88
CA ILE A 452 10.05 -1.67 -20.04
C ILE A 452 11.54 -1.58 -19.71
N PRO A 453 12.44 -2.27 -20.43
CA PRO A 453 13.87 -2.32 -20.10
C PRO A 453 14.56 -0.95 -20.00
N SER A 454 14.10 0.05 -20.75
CA SER A 454 14.63 1.42 -20.71
C SER A 454 14.06 2.29 -19.57
N ARG A 455 13.10 1.78 -18.80
CA ARG A 455 12.36 2.49 -17.74
C ARG A 455 12.26 1.63 -16.49
N LEU A 456 13.40 1.39 -15.84
CA LEU A 456 13.51 0.46 -14.70
C LEU A 456 12.79 0.94 -13.42
N THR A 457 12.48 2.24 -13.34
CA THR A 457 11.73 2.87 -12.23
C THR A 457 10.22 2.85 -12.43
N ASP A 458 9.74 2.65 -13.66
CA ASP A 458 8.30 2.72 -13.93
C ASP A 458 7.58 1.48 -13.41
N ARG A 459 6.32 1.66 -13.00
CA ARG A 459 5.51 0.62 -12.36
C ARG A 459 4.18 0.44 -13.05
N LEU A 460 3.84 -0.79 -13.41
CA LEU A 460 2.49 -1.16 -13.86
C LEU A 460 1.76 -1.86 -12.73
N GLY A 461 0.54 -1.44 -12.42
CA GLY A 461 -0.34 -2.16 -11.51
C GLY A 461 -1.67 -2.51 -12.15
N ILE A 462 -2.23 -3.67 -11.79
CA ILE A 462 -3.63 -4.01 -12.06
C ILE A 462 -4.22 -4.61 -10.78
N LEU A 463 -5.38 -4.12 -10.38
CA LEU A 463 -6.11 -4.58 -9.20
C LEU A 463 -7.55 -4.87 -9.58
N TYR A 464 -8.08 -5.98 -9.10
CA TYR A 464 -9.50 -6.26 -9.10
C TYR A 464 -10.00 -6.26 -7.66
N SER A 465 -11.09 -5.54 -7.41
CA SER A 465 -11.73 -5.42 -6.11
C SER A 465 -13.21 -5.78 -6.21
N TRP A 466 -13.70 -6.55 -5.25
CA TRP A 466 -15.09 -6.91 -5.07
C TRP A 466 -15.59 -6.36 -3.74
N TYR A 467 -16.77 -5.74 -3.77
CA TYR A 467 -17.41 -5.10 -2.63
C TYR A 467 -18.81 -5.70 -2.43
N HIS A 468 -19.08 -6.25 -1.25
CA HIS A 468 -20.37 -6.85 -0.92
C HIS A 468 -21.15 -5.97 0.05
N VAL A 469 -22.34 -5.53 -0.37
CA VAL A 469 -23.26 -4.84 0.52
C VAL A 469 -23.83 -5.84 1.50
N SER A 470 -23.88 -5.43 2.77
CA SER A 470 -24.46 -6.24 3.83
C SER A 470 -25.84 -6.77 3.43
N ASP A 471 -26.02 -8.09 3.56
CA ASP A 471 -27.33 -8.74 3.37
C ASP A 471 -28.40 -8.14 4.30
N ARG A 472 -28.01 -7.60 5.46
CA ARG A 472 -28.94 -6.92 6.37
C ARG A 472 -29.49 -5.64 5.76
N LYS A 473 -28.64 -4.87 5.08
CA LYS A 473 -29.03 -3.65 4.37
C LYS A 473 -29.91 -3.96 3.17
N ARG A 474 -29.49 -4.94 2.36
CA ARG A 474 -30.25 -5.42 1.22
C ARG A 474 -31.65 -5.90 1.62
N LEU A 475 -31.75 -6.67 2.70
CA LEU A 475 -33.03 -7.13 3.24
C LEU A 475 -33.94 -5.96 3.65
N GLY A 476 -33.36 -4.92 4.26
CA GLY A 476 -34.06 -3.68 4.58
C GLY A 476 -34.65 -2.99 3.36
N GLN A 477 -33.85 -2.86 2.31
CA GLN A 477 -34.27 -2.28 1.04
C GLN A 477 -35.37 -3.10 0.36
N MET A 478 -35.30 -4.44 0.43
CA MET A 478 -36.37 -5.32 -0.07
C MET A 478 -37.68 -5.08 0.68
N TYR A 479 -37.65 -5.01 2.02
CA TYR A 479 -38.87 -4.72 2.80
C TYR A 479 -39.46 -3.33 2.53
N ALA A 480 -38.62 -2.32 2.30
CA ALA A 480 -39.07 -0.99 1.93
C ALA A 480 -39.78 -1.01 0.56
N LEU A 481 -39.23 -1.71 -0.43
CA LEU A 481 -39.86 -1.85 -1.75
C LEU A 481 -41.17 -2.63 -1.71
N ASP A 482 -41.22 -3.75 -0.98
CA ASP A 482 -42.44 -4.55 -0.79
C ASP A 482 -43.57 -3.72 -0.15
N ALA A 483 -43.20 -2.71 0.66
CA ALA A 483 -44.11 -1.76 1.28
C ALA A 483 -44.44 -0.53 0.41
N GLY A 484 -43.93 -0.45 -0.81
CA GLY A 484 -44.10 0.71 -1.70
C GLY A 484 -43.37 1.98 -1.22
N MET A 485 -42.38 1.84 -0.34
CA MET A 485 -41.56 2.96 0.14
C MET A 485 -40.42 3.26 -0.83
N SER A 486 -40.02 4.53 -0.91
CA SER A 486 -38.85 4.95 -1.69
C SER A 486 -37.55 4.54 -0.97
N LEU A 487 -36.54 4.11 -1.74
CA LEU A 487 -35.17 3.88 -1.25
C LEU A 487 -34.31 5.16 -1.24
N GLY A 488 -34.89 6.30 -1.59
CA GLY A 488 -34.18 7.57 -1.81
C GLY A 488 -33.82 7.78 -3.28
N ALA A 489 -33.26 8.96 -3.58
CA ALA A 489 -32.98 9.38 -4.95
C ALA A 489 -31.75 8.68 -5.58
N GLN A 490 -30.82 8.19 -4.74
CA GLN A 490 -29.53 7.63 -5.16
C GLN A 490 -29.57 6.10 -5.30
N VAL A 491 -30.49 5.43 -4.60
CA VAL A 491 -30.59 3.97 -4.59
C VAL A 491 -31.68 3.52 -5.57
N ARG A 492 -31.26 2.85 -6.65
CA ARG A 492 -32.17 2.46 -7.75
C ARG A 492 -32.81 1.08 -7.59
N GLY A 493 -32.40 0.31 -6.58
CA GLY A 493 -32.91 -1.01 -6.26
C GLY A 493 -32.18 -1.58 -5.04
N PRO A 494 -32.56 -2.78 -4.56
CA PRO A 494 -31.83 -3.45 -3.49
C PRO A 494 -30.40 -3.71 -3.93
N GLN A 495 -29.45 -3.21 -3.15
CA GLN A 495 -28.03 -3.24 -3.45
C GLN A 495 -27.46 -4.61 -3.09
N THR A 496 -26.61 -5.17 -3.95
CA THR A 496 -25.96 -6.47 -3.74
C THR A 496 -24.45 -6.32 -3.57
N ASP A 497 -23.77 -5.98 -4.65
CA ASP A 497 -22.32 -5.92 -4.71
C ASP A 497 -21.90 -4.98 -5.83
N SER A 498 -20.64 -4.58 -5.85
CA SER A 498 -19.98 -3.84 -6.95
C SER A 498 -18.57 -4.40 -7.15
N HIS A 499 -17.96 -4.10 -8.31
CA HIS A 499 -16.58 -4.49 -8.58
C HIS A 499 -15.85 -3.37 -9.28
N VAL A 500 -14.55 -3.27 -9.05
CA VAL A 500 -13.66 -2.35 -9.77
C VAL A 500 -12.48 -3.13 -10.33
N ILE A 501 -12.17 -2.88 -11.59
CA ILE A 501 -10.87 -3.21 -12.18
C ILE A 501 -10.12 -1.90 -12.35
N GLU A 502 -8.99 -1.75 -11.69
CA GLU A 502 -8.11 -0.58 -11.82
C GLU A 502 -6.79 -1.01 -12.47
N ALA A 503 -6.29 -0.19 -13.39
CA ALA A 503 -4.97 -0.36 -13.98
C ALA A 503 -4.25 0.99 -14.09
N TYR A 504 -2.98 1.01 -13.71
CA TYR A 504 -2.15 2.21 -13.80
C TYR A 504 -0.77 1.92 -14.38
N TYR A 505 -0.13 2.94 -14.95
CA TYR A 505 1.29 2.91 -15.32
C TYR A 505 2.01 4.15 -14.75
N ALA A 506 2.70 4.01 -13.63
CA ALA A 506 3.42 5.11 -12.99
C ALA A 506 4.75 5.37 -13.70
N ILE A 507 4.90 6.59 -14.21
CA ILE A 507 6.06 7.10 -14.94
C ILE A 507 6.82 8.04 -14.02
N ASP A 508 8.04 7.67 -13.61
CA ASP A 508 8.95 8.60 -12.96
C ASP A 508 9.49 9.56 -14.02
N ALA A 509 8.77 10.65 -14.25
CA ALA A 509 8.96 11.54 -15.39
C ALA A 509 10.26 12.35 -15.24
N ILE A 510 10.42 12.97 -14.06
CA ILE A 510 11.62 13.69 -13.62
C ILE A 510 11.77 13.51 -12.11
N PRO A 511 12.95 13.80 -11.51
CA PRO A 511 13.09 13.80 -10.06
C PRO A 511 12.02 14.64 -9.38
N GLY A 512 11.35 14.04 -8.41
CA GLY A 512 10.26 14.64 -7.63
C GLY A 512 8.91 14.61 -8.32
N VAL A 513 8.77 14.11 -9.56
CA VAL A 513 7.47 14.10 -10.28
C VAL A 513 7.18 12.73 -10.89
N THR A 514 6.09 12.13 -10.42
CA THR A 514 5.53 10.90 -10.96
C THR A 514 4.22 11.22 -11.67
N VAL A 515 4.08 10.71 -12.91
CA VAL A 515 2.88 10.85 -13.74
C VAL A 515 2.33 9.47 -13.99
N GLN A 516 1.08 9.22 -13.64
CA GLN A 516 0.47 7.91 -13.66
C GLN A 516 -0.85 7.98 -14.44
N PRO A 517 -0.85 7.63 -15.74
CA PRO A 517 -2.07 7.36 -16.47
C PRO A 517 -2.81 6.19 -15.82
N GLU A 518 -4.13 6.30 -15.83
CA GLU A 518 -4.99 5.42 -15.09
C GLU A 518 -6.21 5.01 -15.93
N PHE A 519 -6.68 3.79 -15.69
CA PHE A 519 -7.90 3.24 -16.26
C PHE A 519 -8.67 2.51 -15.15
N GLU A 520 -9.97 2.76 -15.08
CA GLU A 520 -10.86 2.06 -14.18
C GLU A 520 -12.07 1.52 -14.95
N TYR A 521 -12.55 0.35 -14.53
CA TYR A 521 -13.80 -0.23 -14.98
C TYR A 521 -14.66 -0.59 -13.78
N MET A 522 -15.74 0.16 -13.59
CA MET A 522 -16.70 0.00 -12.50
C MET A 522 -17.87 -0.86 -12.97
N ILE A 523 -18.04 -2.02 -12.33
CA ILE A 523 -19.08 -3.01 -12.64
C ILE A 523 -20.20 -2.88 -11.62
N ARG A 524 -21.44 -2.73 -12.12
CA ARG A 524 -22.64 -2.44 -11.33
C ARG A 524 -22.52 -1.23 -10.38
N PRO A 525 -22.38 0.01 -10.92
CA PRO A 525 -22.43 1.22 -10.11
C PRO A 525 -23.67 1.30 -9.20
N GLY A 526 -23.47 1.77 -7.96
CA GLY A 526 -24.50 1.85 -6.93
C GLY A 526 -24.94 0.48 -6.43
N GLU A 527 -24.12 -0.55 -6.66
CA GLU A 527 -24.31 -1.93 -6.24
C GLU A 527 -25.60 -2.56 -6.78
N THR A 528 -26.05 -2.11 -7.95
CA THR A 528 -27.26 -2.61 -8.62
C THR A 528 -27.02 -2.83 -10.12
N SER A 529 -27.90 -3.56 -10.79
CA SER A 529 -27.90 -3.70 -12.24
C SER A 529 -28.67 -2.58 -12.98
N HIS A 530 -29.06 -1.50 -12.27
CA HIS A 530 -29.87 -0.41 -12.83
C HIS A 530 -29.05 0.74 -13.45
N ILE A 531 -27.73 0.73 -13.25
CA ILE A 531 -26.80 1.68 -13.86
C ILE A 531 -25.85 0.88 -14.75
N PRO A 532 -25.64 1.27 -16.02
CA PRO A 532 -24.66 0.61 -16.88
C PRO A 532 -23.26 0.69 -16.28
N ASP A 533 -22.48 -0.39 -16.40
CA ASP A 533 -21.06 -0.41 -16.06
C ASP A 533 -20.32 0.78 -16.67
N ALA A 534 -19.38 1.36 -15.92
CA ALA A 534 -18.68 2.56 -16.33
C ALA A 534 -17.21 2.30 -16.64
N ALA A 535 -16.70 2.92 -17.70
CA ALA A 535 -15.29 2.92 -18.05
C ALA A 535 -14.72 4.33 -17.90
N LEU A 536 -13.61 4.45 -17.19
CA LEU A 536 -12.96 5.70 -16.89
C LEU A 536 -11.50 5.69 -17.30
N VAL A 537 -11.00 6.86 -17.65
CA VAL A 537 -9.58 7.10 -17.93
C VAL A 537 -9.15 8.40 -17.28
N GLY A 538 -7.91 8.45 -16.82
CA GLY A 538 -7.43 9.62 -16.12
C GLY A 538 -5.94 9.66 -15.90
N LEU A 539 -5.56 10.54 -14.97
CA LEU A 539 -4.19 10.88 -14.66
C LEU A 539 -4.04 11.21 -13.18
N LYS A 540 -3.15 10.49 -12.51
CA LYS A 540 -2.59 10.85 -11.20
C LYS A 540 -1.23 11.51 -11.40
N VAL A 541 -1.00 12.63 -10.71
CA VAL A 541 0.27 13.34 -10.70
C VAL A 541 0.68 13.56 -9.26
N ILE A 542 1.88 13.09 -8.91
CA ILE A 542 2.49 13.33 -7.61
C ILE A 542 3.73 14.18 -7.83
N ALA A 543 3.85 15.28 -7.10
CA ALA A 543 5.01 16.16 -7.12
C ALA A 543 5.52 16.41 -5.70
N ASN A 544 6.77 16.05 -5.41
CA ASN A 544 7.47 16.36 -4.16
C ASN A 544 8.33 17.60 -4.35
N LEU A 545 8.06 18.67 -3.61
CA LEU A 545 8.80 19.92 -3.71
C LEU A 545 10.07 19.96 -2.85
#